data_AF-A0A8C5K4F6-F1
#
_entry.id   AF-A0A8C5K4F6-F1
#
_cell.length_a   1.000
_cell.length_b   1.000
_cell.length_c   1.000
_cell.angle_alpha   90.00
_cell.angle_beta   90.00
_cell.angle_gamma   90.00
#
_symmetry.space_group_name_H-M   'P 1'
#
loop_
_entity.id
_entity.type
_entity.pdbx_description
1 polymer ?
#
loop_
_entity_poly.entity_id
_entity_poly.type
_entity_poly.pdbx_seq_one_letter_code
_entity_poly.pdbx_strand_id
1 'polypeptide(L)'
;QERSKRFEKVYTHNLYYLAQVYQHMEMFEKAAHYCHSTLKRQLEHSAYHPMEWAINAATLSQFYINKLCFMEARHCLSAANVIFGQIGKIQTTEDTPEVEGDLPELYHQRKGEIARCWIKYCLALLQNAQLSMQ
;
A
#
# COMPACT_ATOMS: atom_id res chain seq x y z
N GLN A 1 -28.20 -5.85 7.91
CA GLN A 1 -26.95 -5.94 7.12
C GLN A 1 -26.39 -4.57 6.76
N GLU A 2 -27.17 -3.64 6.20
CA GLU A 2 -26.65 -2.32 5.74
C GLU A 2 -26.02 -1.46 6.85
N ARG A 3 -26.66 -1.41 8.03
CA ARG A 3 -26.12 -0.72 9.21
C ARG A 3 -24.72 -1.22 9.60
N SER A 4 -24.48 -2.54 9.51
CA SER A 4 -23.19 -3.14 9.84
C SER A 4 -22.13 -2.72 8.84
N LYS A 5 -22.44 -2.77 7.53
CA LYS A 5 -21.51 -2.33 6.46
C LYS A 5 -21.11 -0.86 6.63
N ARG A 6 -22.09 0.01 6.94
CA ARG A 6 -21.84 1.43 7.21
C ARG A 6 -20.94 1.62 8.43
N PHE A 7 -21.16 0.85 9.50
CA PHE A 7 -20.31 0.88 10.69
C PHE A 7 -18.87 0.48 10.37
N GLU A 8 -18.66 -0.65 9.67
CA GLU A 8 -17.32 -1.10 9.28
C GLU A 8 -16.59 -0.06 8.42
N LYS A 9 -17.31 0.60 7.50
CA LYS A 9 -16.75 1.68 6.66
C LYS A 9 -16.31 2.87 7.50
N VAL A 10 -17.16 3.38 8.39
CA VAL A 10 -16.84 4.52 9.26
C VAL A 10 -15.70 4.19 10.20
N TYR A 11 -15.71 3.01 10.82
CA TYR A 11 -14.63 2.59 11.70
C TYR A 11 -13.29 2.52 10.95
N THR A 12 -13.27 1.98 9.73
CA THR A 12 -12.04 1.94 8.91
C THR A 12 -11.54 3.34 8.55
N HIS A 13 -12.43 4.30 8.26
CA HIS A 13 -12.04 5.71 8.05
C HIS A 13 -11.48 6.33 9.32
N ASN A 14 -12.05 6.04 10.49
CA ASN A 14 -11.52 6.54 11.76
C ASN A 14 -10.09 6.04 12.00
N LEU A 15 -9.77 4.78 11.70
CA LEU A 15 -8.40 4.27 11.79
C LEU A 15 -7.46 4.98 10.82
N TYR A 16 -7.90 5.22 9.58
CA TYR A 16 -7.13 5.97 8.59
C TYR A 16 -6.78 7.37 9.09
N TYR A 17 -7.76 8.11 9.62
CA TYR A 17 -7.53 9.45 10.15
C TYR A 17 -6.68 9.44 11.43
N LEU A 18 -6.84 8.43 12.30
CA LEU A 18 -5.94 8.25 13.45
C LEU A 18 -4.49 8.03 13.00
N ALA A 19 -4.26 7.25 11.94
CA ALA A 19 -2.93 7.06 11.39
C ALA A 19 -2.30 8.41 10.96
N GLN A 20 -3.08 9.26 10.29
CA GLN A 20 -2.64 10.59 9.88
C GLN A 20 -2.33 11.51 11.07
N VAL A 21 -3.19 11.54 12.09
CA VAL A 21 -2.94 12.31 13.31
C VAL A 21 -1.65 11.84 14.00
N TYR A 22 -1.46 10.53 14.18
CA TYR A 22 -0.25 10.01 14.78
C TYR A 22 1.00 10.28 13.93
N GLN A 23 0.87 10.27 12.59
CA GLN A 23 1.96 10.66 11.70
C GLN A 23 2.36 12.12 11.92
N HIS A 24 1.40 13.03 12.05
CA HIS A 24 1.66 14.45 12.33
C HIS A 24 2.24 14.71 13.72
N MET A 25 1.92 13.84 14.69
CA MET A 25 2.51 13.86 16.03
C MET A 25 3.86 13.13 16.12
N GLU A 26 4.43 12.70 14.99
CA GLU A 26 5.68 11.94 14.91
C GLU A 26 5.65 10.60 15.67
N MET A 27 4.45 10.08 15.98
CA MET A 27 4.24 8.79 16.61
C MET A 27 4.21 7.69 15.54
N PHE A 28 5.33 7.50 14.84
CA PHE A 28 5.40 6.72 13.60
C PHE A 28 5.00 5.25 13.77
N GLU A 29 5.30 4.62 14.91
CA GLU A 29 4.91 3.24 15.18
C GLU A 29 3.38 3.10 15.30
N LYS A 30 2.72 4.06 15.96
CA LYS A 30 1.26 4.08 16.04
C LYS A 30 0.66 4.37 14.66
N ALA A 31 1.21 5.33 13.93
CA ALA A 31 0.77 5.64 12.57
C ALA A 31 0.84 4.40 11.67
N ALA A 32 1.99 3.69 11.66
CA ALA A 32 2.17 2.46 10.90
C ALA A 32 1.21 1.35 11.32
N HIS A 33 0.96 1.18 12.62
CA HIS A 33 -0.02 0.22 13.14
C HIS A 33 -1.44 0.49 12.62
N TYR A 34 -1.88 1.75 12.64
CA TYR A 34 -3.19 2.14 12.13
C TYR A 34 -3.27 2.08 10.60
N CYS A 35 -2.19 2.42 9.88
CA CYS A 35 -2.09 2.21 8.43
C CYS A 35 -2.26 0.72 8.07
N HIS A 36 -1.54 -0.17 8.75
CA HIS A 36 -1.65 -1.61 8.55
C HIS A 36 -3.09 -2.11 8.82
N SER A 37 -3.66 -1.70 9.95
CA SER A 37 -5.02 -2.08 10.34
C SER A 37 -6.07 -1.59 9.34
N THR A 38 -5.89 -0.39 8.80
CA THR A 38 -6.74 0.17 7.74
C THR A 38 -6.65 -0.67 6.47
N LEU A 39 -5.44 -0.96 5.99
CA LEU A 39 -5.22 -1.78 4.79
C LEU A 39 -5.80 -3.18 4.91
N LYS A 40 -5.61 -3.83 6.07
CA LYS A 40 -6.16 -5.15 6.35
C LYS A 40 -7.69 -5.15 6.27
N ARG A 41 -8.34 -4.21 6.96
CA ARG A 41 -9.80 -4.10 6.96
C ARG A 41 -10.37 -3.75 5.59
N GLN A 42 -9.68 -2.91 4.84
CA GLN A 42 -10.04 -2.61 3.46
C GLN A 42 -10.09 -3.88 2.60
N LEU A 43 -9.11 -4.78 2.72
CA LEU A 43 -9.12 -6.09 2.05
C LEU A 43 -10.26 -6.98 2.54
N GLU A 44 -10.42 -7.14 3.86
CA GLU A 44 -11.44 -8.01 4.48
C GLU A 44 -12.87 -7.64 4.07
N HIS A 45 -13.13 -6.37 3.78
CA HIS A 45 -14.44 -5.87 3.36
C HIS A 45 -14.53 -5.53 1.87
N SER A 46 -13.47 -5.79 1.09
CA SER A 46 -13.38 -5.41 -0.33
C SER A 46 -13.75 -3.94 -0.60
N ALA A 47 -13.42 -3.05 0.34
CA ALA A 47 -13.84 -1.66 0.37
C ALA A 47 -12.65 -0.72 0.11
N TYR A 48 -12.06 -0.80 -1.09
CA TYR A 48 -10.89 -0.02 -1.48
C TYR A 48 -10.82 0.23 -2.99
N HIS A 49 -10.08 1.28 -3.37
CA HIS A 49 -9.63 1.47 -4.74
C HIS A 49 -8.30 0.73 -4.93
N PRO A 50 -8.19 -0.26 -5.85
CA PRO A 50 -7.00 -1.12 -5.95
C PRO A 50 -5.68 -0.36 -6.13
N MET A 51 -5.69 0.72 -6.92
CA MET A 51 -4.50 1.53 -7.17
C MET A 51 -4.00 2.22 -5.90
N GLU A 52 -4.91 2.90 -5.20
CA GLU A 52 -4.58 3.63 -3.97
C GLU A 52 -4.17 2.67 -2.84
N TRP A 53 -4.83 1.52 -2.75
CA TRP A 53 -4.49 0.49 -1.78
C TRP A 53 -3.07 -0.03 -2.00
N ALA A 54 -2.71 -0.33 -3.25
CA ALA A 54 -1.37 -0.80 -3.58
C ALA A 54 -0.28 0.23 -3.25
N ILE A 55 -0.53 1.52 -3.53
CA ILE A 55 0.42 2.59 -3.21
C ILE A 55 0.58 2.77 -1.70
N ASN A 56 -0.51 2.70 -0.94
CA ASN A 56 -0.46 2.77 0.52
C ASN A 56 0.27 1.57 1.13
N ALA A 57 0.06 0.36 0.61
CA ALA A 57 0.81 -0.83 1.03
C ALA A 57 2.32 -0.71 0.70
N ALA A 58 2.65 -0.27 -0.51
CA ALA A 58 4.04 -0.01 -0.90
C ALA A 58 4.68 1.09 -0.03
N THR A 59 3.94 2.12 0.34
CA THR A 59 4.41 3.19 1.23
C THR A 59 4.67 2.68 2.64
N LEU A 60 3.77 1.85 3.19
CA LEU A 60 3.95 1.24 4.50
C LEU A 60 5.22 0.35 4.57
N SER A 61 5.61 -0.28 3.46
CA SER A 61 6.86 -1.05 3.40
C SER A 61 8.09 -0.20 3.75
N GLN A 62 8.07 1.10 3.42
CA GLN A 62 9.20 2.01 3.67
C GLN A 62 9.42 2.25 5.17
N PHE A 63 8.33 2.30 5.94
CA PHE A 63 8.43 2.32 7.40
C PHE A 63 9.14 1.06 7.92
N TYR A 64 8.73 -0.13 7.45
CA TYR A 64 9.33 -1.39 7.88
C TYR A 64 10.80 -1.53 7.44
N ILE A 65 11.15 -1.04 6.24
CA ILE A 65 12.55 -0.97 5.78
C ILE A 65 13.41 -0.14 6.73
N ASN A 66 12.93 1.05 7.12
CA ASN A 66 13.65 1.92 8.06
C ASN A 66 13.81 1.29 9.45
N LYS A 67 12.95 0.33 9.82
CA LYS A 67 13.03 -0.45 11.07
C LYS A 67 13.78 -1.77 10.92
N LEU A 68 14.36 -2.07 9.75
CA LEU A 68 15.00 -3.35 9.40
C LEU A 68 14.05 -4.57 9.51
N CYS A 69 12.74 -4.34 9.49
CA CYS A 69 11.69 -5.35 9.46
C CYS A 69 11.48 -5.84 8.01
N PHE A 70 12.47 -6.53 7.46
CA PHE A 70 12.51 -6.86 6.03
C PHE A 70 11.40 -7.84 5.58
N MET A 71 10.90 -8.68 6.48
CA MET A 71 9.84 -9.63 6.15
C MET A 71 8.50 -8.91 5.97
N GLU A 72 8.17 -8.02 6.88
CA GLU A 72 6.98 -7.18 6.85
C GLU A 72 7.01 -6.23 5.65
N ALA A 73 8.17 -5.61 5.39
CA ALA A 73 8.38 -4.77 4.22
C ALA A 73 8.12 -5.54 2.92
N ARG A 74 8.72 -6.73 2.78
CA ARG A 74 8.53 -7.60 1.60
C ARG A 74 7.07 -8.01 1.45
N HIS A 75 6.42 -8.38 2.54
CA HIS A 75 5.00 -8.77 2.52
C HIS A 75 4.12 -7.63 1.99
N CYS A 76 4.31 -6.41 2.48
CA CYS A 76 3.59 -5.23 1.97
C CYS A 76 3.85 -4.97 0.48
N LEU A 77 5.10 -5.05 0.02
CA LEU A 77 5.45 -4.85 -1.38
C LEU A 77 4.88 -5.93 -2.30
N SER A 78 4.92 -7.19 -1.87
CA SER A 78 4.31 -8.30 -2.60
C SER A 78 2.79 -8.14 -2.69
N ALA A 79 2.13 -7.77 -1.59
CA ALA A 79 0.69 -7.49 -1.59
C ALA A 79 0.34 -6.33 -2.54
N ALA A 80 1.13 -5.25 -2.52
CA ALA A 80 0.97 -4.12 -3.44
C ALA A 80 1.04 -4.58 -4.91
N ASN A 81 2.04 -5.37 -5.28
CA ASN A 81 2.18 -5.91 -6.64
C ASN A 81 0.99 -6.79 -7.05
N VAL A 82 0.49 -7.64 -6.15
CA VAL A 82 -0.65 -8.53 -6.43
C VAL A 82 -1.91 -7.71 -6.72
N ILE A 83 -2.26 -6.77 -5.83
CA ILE A 83 -3.46 -5.94 -6.00
C ILE A 83 -3.32 -5.00 -7.21
N PHE A 84 -2.15 -4.40 -7.41
CA PHE A 84 -1.91 -3.52 -8.56
C PHE A 84 -1.98 -4.28 -9.89
N GLY A 85 -1.45 -5.50 -9.94
CA GLY A 85 -1.48 -6.35 -11.14
C GLY A 85 -2.89 -6.84 -11.52
N GLN A 86 -3.85 -6.81 -10.61
CA GLN A 86 -5.25 -7.13 -10.91
C GLN A 86 -5.93 -6.01 -11.72
N ILE A 87 -5.48 -4.76 -11.60
CA ILE A 87 -6.05 -3.61 -12.32
C ILE A 87 -5.96 -3.82 -13.85
N GLY A 88 -4.80 -4.24 -14.34
CA GLY A 88 -4.58 -4.50 -15.76
C GLY A 88 -5.32 -5.72 -16.32
N LYS A 89 -5.82 -6.63 -15.46
CA LYS A 89 -6.65 -7.77 -15.89
C LYS A 89 -8.13 -7.40 -15.98
N ILE A 90 -8.58 -6.45 -15.16
CA ILE A 90 -9.94 -5.93 -15.19
C ILE A 90 -10.15 -5.11 -16.48
N GLN A 91 -9.15 -4.32 -16.89
CA GLN A 91 -9.23 -3.50 -18.11
C GLN A 91 -9.21 -4.31 -19.42
N THR A 92 -8.70 -5.55 -19.43
CA THR A 92 -8.65 -6.38 -20.65
C THR A 92 -9.85 -7.29 -20.84
N THR A 93 -10.77 -7.36 -19.87
CA THR A 93 -11.94 -8.26 -19.89
C THR A 93 -13.26 -7.53 -20.11
N GLU A 94 -13.30 -6.21 -19.95
CA GLU A 94 -14.43 -5.38 -20.35
C GLU A 94 -14.09 -4.75 -21.71
N ASP A 95 -14.99 -4.91 -22.70
CA ASP A 95 -14.98 -4.17 -23.98
C ASP A 95 -15.21 -2.67 -23.70
N THR A 96 -14.32 -2.02 -22.95
CA THR A 96 -14.37 -0.59 -22.72
C THR A 96 -13.80 0.11 -23.95
N PRO A 97 -14.56 1.02 -24.58
CA PRO A 97 -14.06 1.83 -25.69
C PRO A 97 -12.81 2.55 -25.23
N GLU A 98 -11.83 2.66 -26.13
CA GLU A 98 -10.55 3.34 -25.97
C GLU A 98 -10.69 4.56 -25.04
N VAL A 99 -10.25 4.42 -23.79
CA VAL A 99 -10.24 5.52 -22.84
C VAL A 99 -9.04 6.40 -23.21
N GLU A 100 -9.23 7.27 -24.20
CA GLU A 100 -8.34 8.38 -24.48
C GLU A 100 -8.29 9.30 -23.25
N GLY A 101 -7.15 9.35 -22.53
CA GLY A 101 -6.94 10.25 -21.39
C GLY A 101 -5.77 9.87 -20.47
N ASP A 102 -5.59 10.59 -19.35
CA ASP A 102 -4.50 10.50 -18.35
C ASP A 102 -4.40 9.15 -17.58
N LEU A 103 -5.34 8.22 -17.78
CA LEU A 103 -5.43 6.98 -17.01
C LEU A 103 -4.24 6.02 -17.23
N PRO A 104 -3.76 5.79 -18.47
CA PRO A 104 -2.55 5.01 -18.71
C PRO A 104 -1.31 5.68 -18.11
N GLU A 105 -1.20 7.01 -18.20
CA GLU A 105 -0.09 7.77 -17.63
C GLU A 105 -0.07 7.62 -16.09
N LEU A 106 -1.20 7.81 -15.43
CA LEU A 106 -1.33 7.61 -13.98
C LEU A 106 -0.98 6.18 -13.58
N TYR A 107 -1.45 5.17 -14.34
CA TYR A 107 -1.09 3.78 -14.08
C TYR A 107 0.42 3.55 -14.18
N HIS A 108 1.08 4.07 -15.20
CA HIS A 108 2.54 3.96 -15.36
C HIS A 108 3.29 4.70 -14.24
N GLN A 109 2.82 5.88 -13.84
CA GLN A 109 3.37 6.63 -12.72
C GLN A 109 3.29 5.82 -11.42
N ARG A 110 2.11 5.27 -11.08
CA ARG A 110 1.92 4.45 -9.88
C ARG A 110 2.74 3.17 -9.91
N LYS A 111 2.87 2.53 -11.08
CA LYS A 111 3.77 1.38 -11.26
C LYS A 111 5.23 1.76 -10.96
N GLY A 112 5.67 2.93 -11.42
CA GLY A 112 6.99 3.48 -11.13
C GLY A 112 7.20 3.75 -9.63
N GLU A 113 6.19 4.27 -8.93
CA GLU A 113 6.23 4.50 -7.49
C GLU A 113 6.42 3.20 -6.70
N ILE A 114 5.72 2.13 -7.06
CA ILE A 114 5.89 0.80 -6.44
C ILE A 114 7.28 0.23 -6.75
N ALA A 115 7.74 0.34 -7.99
CA ALA A 115 9.08 -0.10 -8.39
C ALA A 115 10.18 0.62 -7.58
N ARG A 116 10.03 1.93 -7.37
CA ARG A 116 10.93 2.71 -6.51
C ARG A 116 10.98 2.19 -5.07
N CYS A 117 9.84 1.73 -4.53
CA CYS A 117 9.79 1.14 -3.19
C CYS A 117 10.56 -0.21 -3.13
N TRP A 118 10.48 -1.04 -4.18
CA TRP A 118 11.32 -2.24 -4.32
C TRP A 118 12.81 -1.92 -4.44
N ILE A 119 13.19 -0.90 -5.19
CA ILE A 119 14.59 -0.45 -5.29
C ILE A 119 15.12 -0.11 -3.90
N LYS A 120 14.38 0.67 -3.12
CA LYS A 120 14.76 1.02 -1.74
C LYS A 120 14.88 -0.20 -0.84
N TYR A 121 13.99 -1.18 -0.97
CA TYR A 121 14.08 -2.46 -0.25
C TYR A 121 15.39 -3.21 -0.56
N CYS A 122 15.71 -3.38 -1.84
CA CYS A 122 16.94 -4.06 -2.26
C CYS A 122 18.20 -3.32 -1.81
N LEU A 123 18.22 -1.99 -1.92
CA LEU A 123 19.34 -1.19 -1.44
C LEU A 123 19.55 -1.35 0.06
N ALA A 124 18.47 -1.31 0.86
CA ALA A 124 18.55 -1.48 2.30
C ALA A 124 19.05 -2.89 2.69
N LEU A 125 18.62 -3.94 1.98
CA LEU A 125 19.14 -5.29 2.18
C LEU A 125 20.64 -5.39 1.88
N LEU A 126 21.10 -4.83 0.76
CA LEU A 126 22.51 -4.84 0.38
C LEU A 126 23.38 -4.08 1.38
N GLN A 127 22.93 -2.90 1.82
CA GLN A 127 23.61 -2.12 2.84
C GLN A 127 23.67 -2.85 4.18
N ASN A 128 22.57 -3.47 4.61
CA ASN A 128 22.54 -4.24 5.85
C ASN A 128 23.46 -5.46 5.79
N ALA A 129 23.49 -6.17 4.65
CA ALA A 129 24.41 -7.27 4.42
C ALA A 129 25.87 -6.82 4.48
N GLN A 130 26.22 -5.69 3.84
CA GLN A 130 27.56 -5.12 3.90
C GLN A 130 27.99 -4.79 5.34
N LEU A 131 27.10 -4.17 6.12
CA LEU A 131 27.36 -3.85 7.53
C LEU A 131 27.55 -5.10 8.40
N SER A 132 26.86 -6.20 8.08
CA SER A 132 26.98 -7.47 8.83
C SER A 132 28.29 -8.23 8.57
N MET A 133 29.03 -7.86 7.52
CA MET A 133 30.31 -8.49 7.15
C MET A 133 31.53 -7.75 7.73
N GLN A 134 31.32 -6.61 8.38
CA GLN A 134 32.35 -5.81 9.06
C GLN A 134 32.39 -6.16 10.55
#